data_AF-A0AAC9NTT5-F1
#
_entry.id   AF-A0AAC9NTT5-F1
#
_cell.length_a   1.000
_cell.length_b   1.000
_cell.length_c   1.000
_cell.angle_alpha   90.00
_cell.angle_beta   90.00
_cell.angle_gamma   90.00
#
_symmetry.space_group_name_H-M   'P 1'
#
loop_
_entity.id
_entity.type
_entity.pdbx_description
1 polymer ?
#
loop_
_entity_poly.entity_id
_entity_poly.type
_entity_poly.pdbx_seq_one_letter_code
_entity_poly.pdbx_strand_id
1 'polypeptide(L)'
;MDEIFFETKIKQDGTKLFAFSIPLMKPREGAKDGGGRGGRGQGGEGGGRGGRGGRGGQENRGSSSQKSSDRMTEQLYASLDEKLDETGYCQTGYIEIDTHQTEDRLHLLGECNETASELDRLDFPNVN
;
A
#
# COMPACT_ATOMS: atom_id res chain seq x y z
N MET A 1 -5.07 -4.09 16.45
CA MET A 1 -5.68 -3.12 15.53
C MET A 1 -4.52 -2.29 15.04
N ASP A 2 -4.05 -2.56 13.84
CA ASP A 2 -2.94 -1.80 13.29
C ASP A 2 -3.46 -0.38 13.01
N GLU A 3 -3.05 0.56 13.85
CA GLU A 3 -3.62 1.90 13.90
C GLU A 3 -3.10 2.74 12.73
N ILE A 4 -4.03 3.36 12.00
CA ILE A 4 -3.74 4.36 10.97
C ILE A 4 -3.31 5.64 11.69
N PHE A 5 -2.24 6.28 11.21
CA PHE A 5 -1.74 7.52 11.78
C PHE A 5 -2.12 8.69 10.88
N PHE A 6 -2.67 9.74 11.46
CA PHE A 6 -2.96 11.00 10.78
C PHE A 6 -2.61 12.16 11.72
N GLU A 7 -1.58 12.92 11.36
CA GLU A 7 -1.12 14.10 12.09
C GLU A 7 -1.24 15.32 11.19
N THR A 8 -1.69 16.42 11.76
CA THR A 8 -1.87 17.69 11.07
C THR A 8 -0.97 18.76 11.66
N LYS A 9 -0.57 19.72 10.82
CA LYS A 9 0.26 20.84 11.24
C LYS A 9 -0.05 22.09 10.44
N ILE A 10 -0.46 23.15 11.14
CA ILE A 10 -0.69 24.47 10.54
C ILE A 10 0.53 25.35 10.82
N LYS A 11 1.22 25.79 9.76
CA LYS A 11 2.34 26.73 9.86
C LYS A 11 1.85 28.15 10.16
N GLN A 12 2.79 29.04 10.52
CA GLN A 12 2.48 30.44 10.83
C GLN A 12 1.93 31.19 9.61
N ASP A 13 2.48 30.92 8.43
CA ASP A 13 2.05 31.44 7.12
C ASP A 13 0.66 30.93 6.67
N GLY A 14 0.06 30.01 7.43
CA GLY A 14 -1.23 29.42 7.11
C GLY A 14 -1.14 28.16 6.25
N THR A 15 0.05 27.71 5.84
CA THR A 15 0.18 26.43 5.13
C THR A 15 -0.26 25.28 6.02
N LYS A 16 -1.11 24.42 5.48
CA LYS A 16 -1.66 23.23 6.13
C LYS A 16 -0.91 21.99 5.64
N LEU A 17 -0.22 21.32 6.55
CA LEU A 17 0.51 20.09 6.28
C LEU A 17 -0.14 18.92 7.01
N PHE A 18 0.00 17.73 6.45
CA PHE A 18 -0.35 16.50 7.14
C PHE A 18 0.67 15.39 6.89
N ALA A 19 0.71 14.45 7.83
CA ALA A 19 1.42 13.19 7.72
C ALA A 19 0.42 12.05 7.92
N PHE A 20 0.34 11.14 6.96
CA PHE A 20 -0.54 9.99 6.98
C PHE A 20 0.26 8.70 6.86
N SER A 21 -0.08 7.66 7.62
CA SER A 21 0.53 6.35 7.40
C SER A 21 -0.40 5.19 7.72
N ILE A 22 -0.28 4.14 6.91
CA ILE A 22 -0.99 2.87 7.10
C ILE A 22 0.00 1.71 7.29
N PRO A 23 -0.38 0.68 8.06
CA PRO A 23 0.42 -0.54 8.20
C PRO A 23 0.55 -1.28 6.87
N LEU A 24 1.76 -1.78 6.58
CA LEU A 24 1.97 -2.73 5.51
C LEU A 24 1.44 -4.09 5.96
N MET A 25 0.47 -4.62 5.24
CA MET A 25 0.06 -6.01 5.42
C MET A 25 1.22 -6.90 4.95
N LYS A 26 2.09 -7.33 5.87
CA LYS A 26 3.07 -8.37 5.56
C LYS A 26 2.29 -9.58 5.04
N PRO A 27 2.56 -10.09 3.82
CA PRO A 27 1.97 -11.34 3.41
C PRO A 27 2.32 -12.35 4.49
N ARG A 28 1.31 -12.97 5.11
CA ARG A 28 1.51 -13.99 6.15
C ARG A 28 2.53 -15.00 5.62
N GLU A 29 3.75 -14.95 6.13
CA GLU A 29 4.75 -15.99 5.95
C GLU A 29 4.26 -17.22 6.73
N GLY A 30 3.35 -17.96 6.09
CA GLY A 30 2.63 -19.06 6.74
C GLY A 30 1.89 -19.99 5.78
N ALA A 31 2.12 -19.90 4.46
CA ALA A 31 1.72 -20.95 3.51
C ALA A 31 2.92 -21.87 3.20
N LYS A 32 3.53 -22.41 4.25
CA LYS A 32 4.37 -23.61 4.17
C LYS A 32 3.86 -24.60 5.22
N ASP A 33 2.66 -25.13 5.00
CA ASP A 33 2.33 -26.47 5.48
C ASP A 33 1.26 -27.11 4.59
N GLY A 34 1.39 -28.41 4.36
CA GLY A 34 0.86 -29.13 3.20
C GLY A 34 1.91 -29.98 2.50
N GLY A 35 2.92 -30.45 3.25
CA GLY A 35 3.78 -31.53 2.79
C GLY A 35 3.03 -32.86 2.75
N GLY A 36 3.13 -33.56 1.62
CA GLY A 36 3.44 -34.99 1.64
C GLY A 36 2.36 -36.00 1.21
N ARG A 37 2.85 -36.92 0.37
CA ARG A 37 2.43 -38.32 0.15
C ARG A 37 1.35 -38.62 -0.90
N GLY A 38 1.84 -38.98 -2.08
CA GLY A 38 1.80 -40.38 -2.52
C GLY A 38 0.49 -40.87 -3.15
N GLY A 39 0.46 -40.91 -4.48
CA GLY A 39 -0.47 -41.72 -5.25
C GLY A 39 0.26 -42.42 -6.39
N ARG A 40 0.63 -43.69 -6.18
CA ARG A 40 1.08 -44.61 -7.22
C ARG A 40 -0.09 -44.91 -8.16
N GLY A 41 0.10 -44.72 -9.46
CA GLY A 41 -0.65 -45.39 -10.54
C GLY A 41 0.30 -45.46 -11.74
N GLN A 42 1.06 -46.54 -11.98
CA GLN A 42 0.68 -47.77 -12.68
C GLN A 42 -0.12 -47.52 -13.98
N GLY A 43 0.57 -47.74 -15.11
CA GLY A 43 -0.04 -48.18 -16.37
C GLY A 43 0.25 -47.28 -17.56
N GLY A 44 1.06 -47.77 -18.52
CA GLY A 44 1.07 -47.24 -19.89
C GLY A 44 2.40 -47.34 -20.62
N GLU A 45 2.74 -48.52 -21.13
CA GLU A 45 3.64 -48.68 -22.28
C GLU A 45 3.12 -47.87 -23.48
N GLY A 46 3.98 -47.09 -24.12
CA GLY A 46 3.63 -46.35 -25.33
C GLY A 46 4.81 -45.53 -25.85
N GLY A 47 5.55 -46.10 -26.80
CA GLY A 47 6.70 -45.46 -27.44
C GLY A 47 6.35 -44.19 -28.22
N GLY A 48 7.35 -43.32 -28.40
CA GLY A 48 7.16 -42.12 -29.20
C GLY A 48 8.34 -41.15 -29.16
N ARG A 49 9.27 -41.36 -30.10
CA ARG A 49 10.16 -40.41 -30.78
C ARG A 49 10.25 -38.98 -30.21
N GLY A 50 11.47 -38.59 -29.86
CA GLY A 50 11.84 -37.23 -29.46
C GLY A 50 11.34 -36.16 -30.42
N GLY A 51 10.44 -35.32 -29.93
CA GLY A 51 10.10 -34.04 -30.53
C GLY A 51 10.94 -32.95 -29.88
N ARG A 52 11.88 -32.38 -30.64
CA ARG A 52 12.32 -30.99 -30.42
C ARG A 52 11.12 -30.11 -30.72
N GLY A 53 10.35 -29.78 -29.69
CA GLY A 53 9.24 -28.84 -29.71
C GLY A 53 9.37 -27.91 -28.51
N GLY A 54 9.36 -26.60 -28.76
CA GLY A 54 9.81 -25.57 -27.84
C GLY A 54 9.15 -25.56 -26.47
N ARG A 55 9.92 -25.08 -25.49
CA ARG A 55 9.40 -24.44 -24.29
C ARG A 55 10.00 -23.05 -24.19
N GLY A 56 9.34 -22.11 -24.86
CA GLY A 56 9.17 -20.79 -24.28
C GLY A 56 8.38 -20.93 -22.98
N GLY A 57 8.56 -19.97 -22.09
CA GLY A 57 7.82 -19.88 -20.84
C GLY A 57 8.58 -20.39 -19.63
N GLN A 58 9.53 -19.59 -19.14
CA GLN A 58 9.56 -19.38 -17.70
C GLN A 58 9.45 -17.88 -17.46
N GLU A 59 8.18 -17.53 -17.28
CA GLU A 59 7.64 -16.20 -17.16
C GLU A 59 8.04 -15.59 -15.80
N ASN A 60 8.46 -14.32 -15.85
CA ASN A 60 8.14 -13.29 -14.86
C ASN A 60 8.14 -13.70 -13.38
N ARG A 61 9.34 -13.91 -12.80
CA ARG A 61 9.53 -13.86 -11.33
C ARG A 61 9.70 -12.44 -10.78
N GLY A 62 9.26 -11.41 -11.51
CA GLY A 62 9.36 -10.00 -11.11
C GLY A 62 8.02 -9.27 -10.98
N SER A 63 6.90 -9.87 -11.39
CA SER A 63 5.63 -9.14 -11.55
C SER A 63 4.73 -9.17 -10.30
N SER A 64 4.95 -10.11 -9.37
CA SER A 64 4.10 -10.24 -8.18
C SER A 64 4.37 -9.19 -7.11
N SER A 65 5.63 -8.78 -6.89
CA SER A 65 5.94 -7.77 -5.86
C SER A 65 5.55 -6.36 -6.30
N GLN A 66 5.75 -6.01 -7.57
CA GLN A 66 5.33 -4.72 -8.13
C GLN A 66 3.81 -4.53 -8.00
N LYS A 67 3.05 -5.55 -8.38
CA LYS A 67 1.58 -5.51 -8.30
C LYS A 67 1.03 -5.49 -6.87
N SER A 68 1.78 -6.01 -5.89
CA SER A 68 1.40 -5.90 -4.48
C SER A 68 1.69 -4.52 -3.90
N SER A 69 2.81 -3.90 -4.30
CA SER A 69 3.14 -2.52 -3.89
C SER A 69 2.11 -1.54 -4.42
N ASP A 70 1.75 -1.62 -5.71
CA ASP A 70 0.73 -0.75 -6.31
C ASP A 70 -0.60 -0.83 -5.54
N ARG A 71 -1.06 -2.05 -5.21
CA ARG A 71 -2.32 -2.23 -4.46
C ARG A 71 -2.29 -1.59 -3.08
N MET A 72 -1.17 -1.63 -2.38
CA MET A 72 -1.06 -0.99 -1.06
C MET A 72 -1.02 0.53 -1.19
N THR A 73 -0.39 1.06 -2.22
CA THR A 73 -0.40 2.49 -2.52
C THR A 73 -1.82 2.97 -2.83
N GLU A 74 -2.59 2.23 -3.64
CA GLU A 74 -4.00 2.57 -3.88
C GLU A 74 -4.83 2.57 -2.57
N GLN A 75 -4.57 1.63 -1.66
CA GLN A 75 -5.22 1.59 -0.35
C GLN A 75 -4.83 2.78 0.54
N LEU A 76 -3.58 3.23 0.47
CA LEU A 76 -3.12 4.44 1.16
C LEU A 76 -3.92 5.65 0.71
N TYR A 77 -4.00 5.88 -0.60
CA TYR A 77 -4.75 7.02 -1.15
C TYR A 77 -6.25 6.95 -0.81
N ALA A 78 -6.87 5.78 -0.94
CA ALA A 78 -8.28 5.61 -0.58
C ALA A 78 -8.55 5.88 0.91
N SER A 79 -7.68 5.38 1.79
CA SER A 79 -7.82 5.60 3.23
C SER A 79 -7.55 7.05 3.63
N LEU A 80 -6.62 7.71 2.92
CA LEU A 80 -6.34 9.13 3.11
C LEU A 80 -7.53 9.99 2.69
N ASP A 81 -8.15 9.69 1.54
CA ASP A 81 -9.33 10.40 1.04
C ASP A 81 -10.48 10.34 2.06
N GLU A 82 -10.80 9.14 2.57
CA GLU A 82 -11.78 8.95 3.64
C GLU A 82 -11.42 9.74 4.90
N LYS A 83 -10.14 9.78 5.28
CA LYS A 83 -9.68 10.51 6.46
C LYS A 83 -9.78 12.02 6.29
N LEU A 84 -9.47 12.54 5.11
CA LEU A 84 -9.60 13.96 4.80
C LEU A 84 -11.06 14.39 4.75
N ASP A 85 -11.95 13.56 4.19
CA ASP A 85 -13.40 13.80 4.20
C ASP A 85 -13.99 13.75 5.62
N GLU A 86 -13.55 12.80 6.45
CA GLU A 86 -14.01 12.67 7.84
C GLU A 86 -13.57 13.87 8.70
N THR A 87 -12.32 14.30 8.55
CA THR A 87 -11.76 15.39 9.36
C THR A 87 -12.10 16.77 8.80
N GLY A 88 -12.33 16.88 7.49
CA GLY A 88 -12.43 18.17 6.81
C GLY A 88 -11.12 18.95 6.75
N TYR A 89 -9.97 18.29 6.99
CA TYR A 89 -8.69 19.00 7.10
C TYR A 89 -8.28 19.63 5.77
N CYS A 90 -8.42 18.97 4.62
CA CYS A 90 -8.22 19.60 3.31
C CYS A 90 -9.55 19.65 2.53
N GLN A 91 -10.05 20.83 2.18
CA GLN A 91 -11.36 21.01 1.53
C GLN A 91 -11.26 21.15 0.00
N THR A 92 -10.13 21.65 -0.51
CA THR A 92 -9.92 21.89 -1.96
C THR A 92 -8.90 20.92 -2.56
N GLY A 93 -8.63 19.82 -1.86
CA GLY A 93 -7.63 18.81 -2.20
C GLY A 93 -6.26 19.12 -1.61
N TYR A 94 -5.28 18.28 -1.97
CA TYR A 94 -3.92 18.35 -1.48
C TYR A 94 -2.90 18.08 -2.60
N ILE A 95 -1.65 18.48 -2.34
CA ILE A 95 -0.48 18.13 -3.12
C ILE A 95 0.35 17.15 -2.29
N GLU A 96 0.76 16.05 -2.92
CA GLU A 96 1.70 15.11 -2.33
C GLU A 96 3.11 15.72 -2.32
N ILE A 97 3.73 15.75 -1.13
CA ILE A 97 5.12 16.19 -0.96
C ILE A 97 6.07 15.00 -1.06
N ASP A 98 5.75 13.90 -0.37
CA ASP A 98 6.58 12.71 -0.33
C ASP A 98 5.74 11.48 0.00
N THR A 99 6.01 10.36 -0.67
CA THR A 99 5.46 9.05 -0.34
C THR A 99 6.60 8.06 -0.26
N HIS A 100 6.71 7.39 0.90
CA HIS A 100 7.77 6.43 1.12
C HIS A 100 7.32 5.24 1.96
N GLN A 101 7.94 4.10 1.67
CA GLN A 101 7.68 2.85 2.36
C GLN A 101 8.79 2.59 3.40
N THR A 102 8.39 2.28 4.63
CA THR A 102 9.26 1.74 5.69
C THR A 102 9.06 0.22 5.81
N GLU A 103 9.73 -0.45 6.75
CA GLU A 103 9.63 -1.92 6.87
C GLU A 103 8.21 -2.39 7.21
N ASP A 104 7.47 -1.57 7.96
CA ASP A 104 6.18 -1.91 8.57
C ASP A 104 5.04 -1.00 8.13
N ARG A 105 5.31 0.17 7.52
CA ARG A 105 4.29 1.16 7.15
C ARG A 105 4.56 1.85 5.82
N LEU A 106 3.49 2.31 5.19
CA LEU A 106 3.52 3.22 4.05
C LEU A 106 3.12 4.62 4.52
N HIS A 107 3.96 5.61 4.24
CA HIS A 107 3.81 6.98 4.71
C HIS A 107 3.58 7.94 3.54
N LEU A 108 2.75 8.95 3.76
CA LEU A 108 2.51 10.06 2.85
C LEU A 108 2.56 11.38 3.62
N LEU A 109 3.32 12.33 3.08
CA LEU A 109 3.35 13.73 3.51
C LEU A 109 2.65 14.57 2.45
N GLY A 110 1.74 15.44 2.87
CA GLY A 110 0.99 16.29 1.96
C GLY A 110 0.76 17.70 2.49
N GLU A 111 0.41 18.58 1.57
CA GLU A 111 0.03 19.98 1.82
C GLU A 111 -1.35 20.23 1.22
N CYS A 112 -2.27 20.84 1.99
CA CYS A 112 -3.56 21.23 1.42
C CYS A 112 -3.39 22.37 0.41
N ASN A 113 -4.24 22.41 -0.62
CA ASN A 113 -4.22 23.47 -1.63
C ASN A 113 -4.65 24.84 -1.07
N GLU A 114 -5.41 24.84 0.03
CA GLU A 114 -5.85 26.06 0.71
C GLU A 114 -5.05 26.35 1.99
N THR A 115 -5.02 27.63 2.36
CA THR A 115 -4.46 28.07 3.64
C THR A 115 -5.45 27.89 4.78
N ALA A 116 -4.95 27.69 5.99
CA ALA A 116 -5.75 27.59 7.20
C ALA A 116 -6.58 28.85 7.45
N SER A 117 -7.86 28.64 7.68
CA SER A 117 -8.75 29.62 8.28
C SER A 117 -8.49 29.74 9.79
N GLU A 118 -9.05 30.78 10.40
CA GLU A 118 -9.01 30.92 11.86
C GLU A 118 -9.71 29.77 12.58
N LEU A 119 -10.75 29.18 11.97
CA LEU A 119 -11.44 28.02 12.50
C LEU A 119 -10.54 26.77 12.45
N ASP A 120 -9.82 26.55 11.35
CA ASP A 120 -8.88 25.42 11.23
C ASP A 120 -7.80 25.47 12.32
N ARG A 121 -7.34 26.66 12.71
CA ARG A 121 -6.35 26.83 13.80
C ARG A 121 -6.91 26.45 15.17
N LEU A 122 -8.23 26.52 15.36
CA LEU A 122 -8.92 26.12 16.59
C LEU A 122 -9.23 24.61 16.59
N ASP A 123 -9.64 24.09 15.43
CA ASP A 123 -10.03 22.68 15.29
C ASP A 123 -8.81 21.74 15.19
N PHE A 124 -7.70 22.23 14.64
CA PHE A 124 -6.44 21.50 14.48
C PHE A 124 -5.26 22.21 15.17
N PRO A 125 -5.28 22.32 16.50
CA PRO A 125 -4.18 22.93 17.24
C PRO A 125 -2.93 22.04 17.13
N ASN A 126 -1.78 22.65 16.84
CA ASN A 126 -0.49 21.95 16.84
C ASN A 126 -0.17 21.49 18.27
N VAL A 127 -0.44 20.22 18.57
CA VAL A 127 -0.06 19.60 19.84
C VAL A 127 1.43 19.21 19.79
N ASN A 128 2.11 19.36 20.93
CA ASN A 128 3.56 19.21 21.06
C ASN A 128 3.94 17.99 21.89
#